data_AF-A0A533T3J0-F1
#
_entry.id   AF-A0A533T3J0-F1
#
_cell.length_a   1.000
_cell.length_b   1.000
_cell.length_c   1.000
_cell.angle_alpha   90.00
_cell.angle_beta   90.00
_cell.angle_gamma   90.00
#
_symmetry.space_group_name_H-M   'P 1'
#
loop_
_entity.id
_entity.type
_entity.pdbx_description
1 polymer ?
#
loop_
_entity_poly.entity_id
_entity_poly.type
_entity_poly.pdbx_seq_one_letter_code
_entity_poly.pdbx_strand_id
1 'polypeptide(L)'
;MRLVLSPNREIYGSPRIAVCLQEEGFRCSKPRTARLIRSMGSRSTVAKKFKVTTDSNHKEPIAHNLLGQVFKADFINDAWTSDLTYDQRRII
;
A
#
# COMPACT_ATOMS: atom_id res chain seq x y z
N MET A 1 13.32 5.40 22.26
CA MET A 1 11.99 5.14 21.66
C MET A 1 11.83 5.66 20.25
N ARG A 2 12.12 6.95 19.99
CA ARG A 2 12.17 7.52 18.62
C ARG A 2 13.13 6.75 17.70
N LEU A 3 14.23 6.23 18.24
CA LEU A 3 15.22 5.39 17.54
C LEU A 3 14.67 4.06 16.99
N VAL A 4 13.61 3.49 17.59
CA VAL A 4 12.99 2.23 17.11
C VAL A 4 11.85 2.53 16.11
N LEU A 5 11.20 3.68 16.27
CA LEU A 5 10.10 4.15 15.40
C LEU A 5 10.60 4.72 14.07
N SER A 6 11.68 5.51 14.07
CA SER A 6 12.20 6.18 12.89
C SER A 6 12.69 5.24 11.78
N PRO A 7 13.43 4.14 12.05
CA PRO A 7 13.80 3.18 11.00
C PRO A 7 12.58 2.41 10.46
N ASN A 8 11.53 2.23 11.28
CA ASN A 8 10.36 1.45 10.92
C ASN A 8 9.22 2.28 10.32
N ARG A 9 9.44 3.54 9.91
CA ARG A 9 8.41 4.44 9.33
C ARG A 9 7.10 4.47 10.13
N GLU A 10 7.18 4.38 11.45
CA GLU A 10 6.00 4.30 12.33
C GLU A 10 5.04 3.11 12.03
N ILE A 11 5.51 2.06 11.35
CA ILE A 11 4.70 0.89 11.02
C ILE A 11 4.44 0.05 12.27
N TYR A 12 5.45 -0.08 13.15
CA TYR A 12 5.37 -0.94 14.32
C TYR A 12 4.48 -0.37 15.41
N GLY A 13 3.58 -1.21 15.92
CA GLY A 13 2.76 -0.91 17.08
C GLY A 13 3.47 -1.16 18.41
N SER A 14 2.78 -0.82 19.50
CA SER A 14 3.26 -1.02 20.87
C SER A 14 3.71 -2.45 21.20
N PRO A 15 3.14 -3.54 20.63
CA PRO A 15 3.64 -4.89 20.94
C PRO A 15 5.04 -5.14 20.37
N ARG A 16 5.28 -4.78 19.09
CA ARG A 16 6.57 -4.98 18.44
C ARG A 16 7.65 -4.09 19.02
N ILE A 17 7.32 -2.84 19.32
CA ILE A 17 8.28 -1.91 19.92
C ILE A 17 8.65 -2.35 21.34
N ALA A 18 7.72 -2.93 22.10
CA ALA A 18 8.05 -3.47 23.43
C ALA A 18 9.03 -4.65 23.36
N VAL A 19 8.91 -5.51 22.33
CA VAL A 19 9.86 -6.62 22.10
C VAL A 19 11.24 -6.08 21.71
N CYS A 20 11.32 -5.20 20.71
CA CYS A 20 12.61 -4.61 20.31
C CYS A 20 13.31 -3.88 21.47
N LEU A 21 12.56 -3.16 22.31
CA LEU A 21 13.11 -2.52 23.49
C LEU A 21 13.62 -3.52 24.52
N GLN A 22 12.96 -4.67 24.68
CA GLN A 22 13.43 -5.73 25.58
C GLN A 22 14.71 -6.40 25.05
N GLU A 23 14.81 -6.61 23.73
CA GLU A 23 16.02 -7.11 23.07
C GLU A 23 17.20 -6.14 23.21
N GLU A 24 16.95 -4.83 23.19
CA GLU A 24 17.93 -3.78 23.49
C GLU A 24 18.26 -3.66 25.00
N GLY A 25 17.67 -4.50 25.86
CA GLY A 25 17.94 -4.52 27.31
C GLY A 25 17.05 -3.59 28.14
N PHE A 26 16.09 -2.89 27.54
CA PHE A 26 15.16 -2.03 28.27
C PHE A 26 13.94 -2.81 28.78
N ARG A 27 13.71 -2.78 30.10
CA ARG A 27 12.48 -3.33 30.70
C ARG A 27 11.26 -2.45 30.41
N CYS A 28 10.56 -2.77 29.34
CA CYS A 28 9.35 -2.07 28.88
C CYS A 28 8.17 -3.03 28.82
N SER A 29 7.05 -2.68 29.45
CA SER A 29 5.78 -3.38 29.29
C SER A 29 4.97 -2.79 28.14
N LYS A 30 4.14 -3.60 27.46
CA LYS A 30 3.27 -3.15 26.36
C LYS A 30 2.45 -1.87 26.71
N PRO A 31 1.84 -1.74 27.90
CA PRO A 31 1.09 -0.53 28.27
C PRO A 31 1.98 0.71 28.41
N ARG A 32 3.18 0.56 28.99
CA ARG A 32 4.17 1.64 29.12
C ARG A 32 4.61 2.13 27.75
N THR A 33 4.92 1.19 26.86
CA THR A 33 5.28 1.45 25.46
C THR A 33 4.14 2.17 24.72
N ALA A 34 2.90 1.72 24.88
CA ALA A 34 1.74 2.36 24.25
C ALA A 34 1.53 3.82 24.74
N ARG A 35 1.69 4.07 26.04
CA ARG A 35 1.61 5.44 26.61
C ARG A 35 2.68 6.36 26.04
N LEU A 36 3.93 5.88 25.96
CA LEU A 36 5.04 6.65 25.43
C LEU A 36 4.87 6.94 23.93
N ILE A 37 4.44 5.96 23.14
CA ILE A 37 4.12 6.15 21.72
C ILE A 37 3.04 7.23 21.56
N ARG A 38 1.98 7.17 22.37
CA ARG A 38 0.89 8.16 22.35
C ARG A 38 1.34 9.55 22.78
N SER A 39 2.18 9.67 23.80
CA SER A 39 2.72 10.98 24.24
C SER A 39 3.65 11.61 23.21
N MET A 40 4.28 10.80 22.34
CA MET A 40 5.09 11.29 21.22
C MET A 40 4.25 11.66 19.99
N GLY A 41 2.93 11.50 20.02
CA GLY A 41 2.03 11.80 18.89
C GLY A 41 2.08 10.80 17.74
N SER A 42 2.97 9.81 17.80
CA SER A 42 3.09 8.76 16.78
C SER A 42 1.98 7.72 16.94
N ARG A 43 1.50 7.19 15.80
CA ARG A 43 0.57 6.06 15.75
C ARG A 43 1.12 5.01 14.82
N SER A 44 0.83 3.74 15.09
CA SER A 44 1.15 2.66 14.15
C SER A 44 0.36 2.89 12.86
N THR A 45 1.07 3.19 11.79
CA THR A 45 0.48 3.33 10.46
C THR A 45 0.55 1.96 9.79
N VAL A 46 -0.55 1.21 9.85
CA VAL A 46 -0.67 -0.02 9.08
C VAL A 46 -1.10 0.34 7.66
N ALA A 47 -0.24 0.06 6.68
CA ALA A 47 -0.63 0.21 5.28
C ALA A 47 -1.86 -0.67 4.99
N LYS A 48 -2.89 -0.08 4.37
CA LYS A 48 -4.06 -0.82 3.92
C LYS A 48 -3.59 -1.89 2.92
N LYS A 49 -3.94 -3.16 3.16
CA LYS A 49 -3.60 -4.24 2.21
C LYS A 49 -4.14 -3.89 0.83
N PHE A 50 -3.28 -3.98 -0.18
CA PHE A 50 -3.71 -3.87 -1.58
C PHE A 50 -4.71 -5.00 -1.86
N LYS A 51 -5.89 -4.62 -2.38
CA LYS A 51 -6.93 -5.57 -2.77
C LYS A 51 -7.05 -5.49 -4.29
N VAL A 52 -6.73 -6.59 -4.96
CA VAL A 52 -7.00 -6.76 -6.38
C VAL A 52 -8.51 -6.81 -6.54
N THR A 53 -9.10 -5.81 -7.18
CA THR A 53 -10.54 -5.75 -7.46
C THR A 53 -10.89 -6.38 -8.81
N THR A 54 -9.88 -6.65 -9.64
CA THR A 54 -10.07 -7.15 -11.00
C THR A 54 -9.51 -8.56 -11.10
N ASP A 55 -10.39 -9.54 -11.29
CA ASP A 55 -9.99 -10.90 -11.63
C ASP A 55 -9.68 -10.98 -13.12
N SER A 56 -8.42 -10.76 -13.49
CA SER A 56 -7.97 -10.88 -14.88
C SER A 56 -7.91 -12.34 -15.38
N ASN A 57 -8.19 -13.33 -14.52
CA ASN A 57 -8.19 -14.76 -14.86
C ASN A 57 -9.61 -15.34 -14.81
N HIS A 58 -10.57 -14.61 -15.36
CA HIS A 58 -11.94 -15.08 -15.51
C HIS A 58 -12.14 -15.81 -16.84
N LYS A 59 -13.08 -16.76 -16.86
CA LYS A 59 -13.49 -17.45 -18.11
C LYS A 59 -14.55 -16.68 -18.89
N GLU A 60 -14.97 -15.51 -18.39
CA GLU A 60 -15.93 -14.66 -19.09
C GLU A 60 -15.38 -14.18 -20.44
N PRO A 61 -16.25 -14.02 -21.46
CA PRO A 61 -15.84 -13.56 -22.77
C PRO A 61 -15.16 -12.19 -22.65
N ILE A 62 -13.90 -12.13 -23.07
CA ILE A 62 -13.20 -10.87 -23.26
C ILE A 62 -13.93 -10.14 -24.38
N ALA A 63 -14.34 -8.90 -24.13
CA ALA A 63 -14.98 -8.06 -25.14
C ALA A 63 -14.08 -8.00 -26.39
N HIS A 64 -14.68 -8.22 -27.55
CA HIS A 64 -13.94 -8.24 -28.80
C HIS A 64 -13.29 -6.88 -29.05
N ASN A 65 -11.99 -6.86 -29.35
CA ASN A 65 -11.29 -5.63 -29.69
C ASN A 65 -11.68 -5.19 -31.11
N LEU A 66 -12.71 -4.36 -31.20
CA LEU A 66 -13.26 -3.84 -32.47
C LEU A 66 -12.25 -2.98 -33.25
N LEU A 67 -11.29 -2.36 -32.57
CA LEU A 67 -10.26 -1.53 -33.18
C LEU A 67 -9.09 -2.35 -33.74
N GLY A 68 -8.82 -3.53 -33.19
CA GLY A 68 -7.75 -4.41 -33.68
C GLY A 68 -6.36 -3.75 -33.75
N GLN A 69 -6.10 -2.72 -32.93
CA GLN A 69 -4.88 -1.87 -32.99
C GLN A 69 -4.74 -1.05 -34.29
N VAL A 70 -5.81 -0.87 -35.05
CA VAL A 70 -5.86 0.06 -36.18
C VAL A 70 -6.24 1.45 -35.67
N PHE A 71 -5.23 2.32 -35.55
CA PHE A 71 -5.42 3.71 -35.08
C PHE A 71 -5.68 4.71 -36.22
N LYS A 72 -6.09 4.20 -37.39
CA LYS A 72 -6.43 5.01 -38.56
C LYS A 72 -7.95 5.16 -38.61
N ALA A 73 -8.43 6.41 -38.52
CA ALA A 73 -9.83 6.76 -38.69
C ALA A 73 -10.00 7.51 -40.02
N ASP A 74 -11.06 7.19 -40.77
CA ASP A 74 -11.35 7.84 -42.04
C ASP A 74 -12.18 9.11 -41.84
N PHE A 75 -12.97 9.19 -40.75
CA PHE A 75 -13.77 10.36 -40.36
C PHE A 75 -13.62 10.72 -38.87
N ILE A 76 -14.01 11.95 -38.54
CA ILE A 76 -14.08 12.43 -37.16
C ILE A 76 -15.19 11.64 -36.42
N ASN A 77 -14.88 11.15 -35.22
CA ASN A 77 -15.74 10.33 -34.34
C ASN A 77 -15.86 8.83 -34.67
N ASP A 78 -15.05 8.28 -35.58
CA ASP A 78 -15.06 6.83 -35.88
C ASP A 78 -14.49 5.97 -34.75
N ALA A 79 -13.54 6.52 -33.98
CA ALA A 79 -12.87 5.82 -32.89
C ALA A 79 -12.64 6.75 -31.71
N TRP A 80 -12.97 6.27 -30.51
CA TRP A 80 -12.74 6.95 -29.24
C TRP A 80 -11.81 6.08 -28.40
N THR A 81 -10.67 6.64 -28.00
CA THR A 81 -9.69 5.95 -27.15
C THR A 81 -9.39 6.77 -25.91
N SER A 82 -9.06 6.10 -24.80
CA SER A 82 -8.63 6.73 -23.56
C SER A 82 -7.46 5.93 -23.00
N ASP A 83 -6.35 6.60 -22.75
CA ASP A 83 -5.19 5.98 -22.11
C ASP A 83 -5.28 6.13 -20.58
N LEU A 84 -4.93 5.06 -19.87
CA LEU A 84 -4.79 5.08 -18.42
C LEU A 84 -3.34 4.74 -18.09
N THR A 85 -2.59 5.75 -17.67
CA THR A 85 -1.21 5.55 -17.23
C THR A 85 -1.20 4.89 -15.85
N TYR A 86 -0.76 3.64 -15.77
CA TYR A 86 -0.67 2.90 -14.51
C TYR A 86 0.64 3.27 -13.79
N ASP A 87 0.55 4.09 -12.73
CA ASP A 87 1.68 4.34 -11.84
C ASP A 87 1.97 3.08 -11.00
N GLN A 88 3.06 2.38 -11.32
CA GLN A 88 3.54 1.23 -10.56
C GLN A 88 4.18 1.70 -9.24
N ARG A 89 3.35 1.83 -8.19
CA ARG A 89 3.87 2.00 -6.83
C ARG A 89 4.56 0.73 -6.35
N ARG A 90 5.88 0.71 -6.47
CA ARG A 90 6.76 -0.33 -5.92
C ARG A 90 6.78 -0.23 -4.39
N ILE A 91 6.13 -1.16 -3.72
CA ILE A 91 6.21 -1.30 -2.26
C ILE A 91 7.33 -2.32 -1.98
N ILE A 92 8.42 -1.82 -1.38
CA ILE A 92 9.52 -2.61 -0.81
C ILE A 92 9.11 -3.27 0.50
#